data_AF-A0ABD2PXF2-F1
#
_entry.id   AF-A0ABD2PXF2-F1
#
_cell.length_a   1.000
_cell.length_b   1.000
_cell.length_c   1.000
_cell.angle_alpha   90.00
_cell.angle_beta   90.00
_cell.angle_gamma   90.00
#
_symmetry.space_group_name_H-M   'P 1'
#
loop_
_entity.id
_entity.type
_entity.pdbx_description
1 polymer ?
#
loop_
_entity_poly.entity_id
_entity_poly.type
_entity_poly.pdbx_seq_one_letter_code
_entity_poly.pdbx_strand_id
1 'polypeptide(L)'
;MENVMELALYLMTLPTLWNFTTCQSKTGLRLEWQWQLGSTCVLLAWLNLLVSMRKLPYFGIYVIMKLKVLKTFLQFSFIYLPMLVAFAMSFTLILGNHESFSDLRTSSFKVAVMTIGELDAANVSFTSVIINYALMSNN
;
A
#
# COMPACT_ATOMS: atom_id res chain seq x y z
N MET A 1 -18.58 4.29 -15.40
CA MET A 1 -17.33 4.25 -14.61
C MET A 1 -16.48 5.48 -14.82
N GLU A 2 -16.22 5.91 -16.06
CA GLU A 2 -15.43 7.14 -16.34
C GLU A 2 -15.99 8.37 -15.61
N ASN A 3 -17.30 8.61 -15.73
CA ASN A 3 -17.97 9.73 -15.05
C ASN A 3 -17.89 9.68 -13.50
N VAL A 4 -17.78 8.48 -12.91
CA VAL A 4 -17.67 8.32 -11.45
C VAL A 4 -16.25 8.62 -10.98
N MET A 5 -15.24 8.23 -11.75
CA MET A 5 -13.84 8.54 -11.43
C MET A 5 -13.54 10.03 -11.63
N GLU A 6 -14.07 10.65 -12.68
CA GLU A 6 -13.98 12.10 -12.89
C GLU A 6 -14.69 12.87 -11.78
N LEU A 7 -15.91 12.46 -11.40
CA LEU A 7 -16.62 13.05 -10.27
C LEU A 7 -15.83 12.91 -8.96
N ALA A 8 -15.27 11.74 -8.67
CA ALA A 8 -14.44 11.52 -7.49
C ALA A 8 -13.20 12.43 -7.48
N LEU A 9 -12.55 12.62 -8.64
CA LEU A 9 -11.44 13.55 -8.77
C LEU A 9 -11.85 14.99 -8.49
N TYR A 10 -12.96 15.45 -9.07
CA TYR A 10 -13.47 16.80 -8.80
C TYR A 10 -13.85 16.98 -7.33
N LEU A 11 -14.46 15.98 -6.70
CA LEU A 11 -14.77 16.02 -5.26
C LEU A 11 -13.52 16.06 -4.37
N MET A 12 -12.41 15.45 -4.79
CA MET A 12 -11.15 15.44 -4.03
C MET A 12 -10.31 16.71 -4.24
N THR A 13 -10.41 17.35 -5.42
CA THR A 13 -9.70 18.62 -5.70
C THR A 13 -10.32 19.81 -4.98
N LEU A 14 -11.65 19.83 -4.79
CA LEU A 14 -12.34 20.96 -4.17
C LEU A 14 -11.86 21.22 -2.71
N PRO A 15 -11.78 20.23 -1.81
CA PRO A 15 -11.26 20.43 -0.44
C PRO A 15 -9.76 20.73 -0.39
N THR A 16 -8.97 20.30 -1.38
CA THR A 16 -7.52 20.56 -1.41
C THR A 16 -7.20 21.97 -1.87
N LEU A 17 -8.06 22.57 -2.71
CA LEU A 17 -7.90 23.94 -3.18
C LEU A 17 -8.56 24.96 -2.25
N TRP A 18 -9.58 24.56 -1.49
CA TRP A 18 -10.29 25.47 -0.60
C TRP A 18 -9.49 25.83 0.65
N ASN A 19 -9.37 27.14 0.93
CA ASN A 19 -8.75 27.63 2.15
C ASN A 19 -9.79 27.61 3.28
N PHE A 20 -9.78 26.56 4.11
CA PHE A 20 -10.74 26.40 5.20
C PHE A 20 -10.48 27.31 6.41
N THR A 21 -9.23 27.72 6.63
CA THR A 21 -8.83 28.43 7.86
C THR A 21 -8.23 29.80 7.55
N THR A 22 -8.52 30.81 8.38
CA THR A 22 -7.98 32.17 8.27
C THR A 22 -6.44 32.21 8.35
N CYS A 23 -5.83 31.27 9.10
CA CYS A 23 -4.38 31.09 9.18
C CYS A 23 -3.78 30.60 7.85
N GLN A 24 -4.44 29.67 7.15
CA GLN A 24 -4.00 29.17 5.84
C GLN A 24 -3.91 30.30 4.81
N SER A 25 -4.85 31.27 4.86
CA SER A 25 -4.83 32.45 3.99
C SER A 25 -3.68 33.43 4.31
N LYS A 26 -3.13 33.42 5.52
CA LYS A 26 -2.07 34.35 5.94
C LYS A 26 -0.67 33.76 5.83
N THR A 27 -0.50 32.46 6.05
CA THR A 27 0.81 31.79 6.06
C THR A 27 1.05 30.87 4.87
N GLY A 28 0.01 30.50 4.12
CA GLY A 28 0.10 29.55 3.01
C GLY A 28 0.33 28.09 3.43
N LEU A 29 0.34 27.80 4.72
CA LEU A 29 0.58 26.45 5.25
C LEU A 29 -0.69 25.60 5.15
N ARG A 30 -0.62 24.49 4.40
CA ARG A 30 -1.73 23.53 4.24
C ARG A 30 -1.75 22.52 5.39
N LEU A 31 -2.95 22.04 5.75
CA LEU A 31 -3.13 21.04 6.80
C LEU A 31 -2.62 19.65 6.35
N GLU A 32 -2.19 18.82 7.30
CA GLU A 32 -1.73 17.44 7.02
C GLU A 32 -2.74 16.61 6.23
N TRP A 33 -4.03 16.71 6.57
CA TRP A 33 -5.10 16.00 5.85
C TRP A 33 -5.27 16.53 4.41
N GLN A 34 -5.01 17.82 4.16
CA GLN A 34 -5.04 18.37 2.80
C GLN A 34 -3.86 17.83 1.98
N TRP A 35 -2.69 17.65 2.59
CA TRP A 35 -1.54 17.03 1.92
C TRP A 35 -1.79 15.56 1.57
N GLN A 36 -2.38 14.80 2.49
CA GLN A 36 -2.77 13.42 2.24
C GLN A 36 -3.79 13.34 1.10
N LEU A 37 -4.86 14.16 1.15
CA LEU A 37 -5.85 14.22 0.06
C LEU A 37 -5.22 14.67 -1.26
N GLY A 38 -4.32 15.65 -1.25
CA GLY A 38 -3.64 16.13 -2.46
C GLY A 38 -2.79 15.04 -3.11
N SER A 39 -2.02 14.31 -2.31
CA SER A 39 -1.22 13.17 -2.80
C SER A 39 -2.10 12.08 -3.41
N THR A 40 -3.16 11.68 -2.71
CA THR A 40 -4.11 10.67 -3.24
C THR A 40 -4.84 11.16 -4.50
N CYS A 41 -5.19 12.45 -4.58
CA CYS A 41 -5.82 13.05 -5.74
C CYS A 41 -4.90 13.03 -6.97
N VAL A 42 -3.62 13.38 -6.81
CA VAL A 42 -2.64 13.31 -7.90
C VAL A 42 -2.46 11.88 -8.39
N LEU A 43 -2.37 10.91 -7.49
CA LEU A 43 -2.29 9.50 -7.84
C LEU A 43 -3.54 9.04 -8.62
N LEU A 44 -4.74 9.37 -8.14
CA LEU A 44 -5.98 9.05 -8.85
C LEU A 44 -6.05 9.71 -10.23
N ALA A 45 -5.52 10.94 -10.38
CA ALA A 45 -5.51 11.64 -11.66
C ALA A 45 -4.63 10.91 -12.68
N TRP A 46 -3.45 10.43 -12.26
CA TRP A 46 -2.59 9.60 -13.09
C TRP A 46 -3.23 8.25 -13.45
N LEU A 47 -3.94 7.60 -12.51
CA LEU A 47 -4.70 6.37 -12.81
C LEU A 47 -5.85 6.62 -13.80
N ASN A 48 -6.57 7.74 -13.65
CA ASN A 48 -7.63 8.14 -14.58
C ASN A 48 -7.05 8.44 -15.97
N LEU A 49 -5.86 9.04 -16.04
CA LEU A 49 -5.15 9.26 -17.29
C LEU A 49 -4.78 7.94 -17.96
N LEU A 50 -4.23 6.96 -17.22
CA LEU A 50 -3.95 5.61 -17.73
C LEU A 50 -5.21 4.92 -18.26
N VAL A 51 -6.35 5.12 -17.60
CA VAL A 51 -7.64 4.64 -18.08
C VAL A 51 -8.07 5.35 -19.37
N SER A 52 -7.95 6.68 -19.42
CA SER A 52 -8.33 7.50 -20.57
C SER A 52 -7.47 7.24 -21.80
N MET A 53 -6.22 6.78 -21.63
CA MET A 53 -5.38 6.27 -22.73
C MET A 53 -6.02 5.12 -23.50
N ARG A 54 -7.06 4.46 -22.96
CA ARG A 54 -7.88 3.49 -23.72
C ARG A 54 -8.54 4.08 -24.97
N LYS A 55 -8.81 5.39 -24.98
CA LYS A 55 -9.47 6.08 -26.10
C LYS A 55 -8.51 6.41 -27.25
N LEU A 56 -7.19 6.22 -27.06
CA LEU A 56 -6.20 6.43 -28.11
C LEU A 56 -6.21 5.23 -29.09
N PRO A 57 -6.31 5.45 -30.41
CA PRO A 57 -6.47 4.38 -31.40
C PRO A 57 -5.30 3.39 -31.45
N TYR A 58 -4.07 3.82 -31.12
CA TYR A 58 -2.89 2.95 -31.10
C TYR A 58 -2.57 2.36 -29.72
N PHE A 59 -2.66 3.15 -28.66
CA PHE A 59 -2.32 2.70 -27.30
C PHE A 59 -3.46 1.96 -26.60
N GLY A 60 -4.70 2.17 -27.05
CA GLY A 60 -5.89 1.68 -26.35
C GLY A 60 -5.96 0.16 -26.24
N ILE A 61 -5.53 -0.56 -27.28
CA ILE A 61 -5.54 -2.03 -27.30
C ILE A 61 -4.64 -2.60 -26.20
N TYR A 62 -3.41 -2.06 -26.05
CA TYR A 62 -2.47 -2.50 -25.02
C TYR A 62 -3.00 -2.20 -23.61
N VAL A 63 -3.61 -1.03 -23.40
CA VAL A 63 -4.17 -0.64 -22.10
C VAL A 63 -5.37 -1.50 -21.73
N ILE A 64 -6.28 -1.77 -22.67
CA ILE A 64 -7.44 -2.65 -22.45
C ILE A 64 -6.97 -4.05 -22.06
N MET A 65 -5.94 -4.57 -22.74
CA MET A 65 -5.38 -5.89 -22.43
C MET A 65 -4.77 -5.92 -21.02
N LYS A 66 -3.98 -4.91 -20.64
CA LYS A 66 -3.41 -4.82 -19.28
C LYS A 66 -4.49 -4.75 -18.20
N LEU A 67 -5.54 -3.96 -18.42
CA LEU A 67 -6.65 -3.87 -17.48
C LEU A 67 -7.42 -5.19 -17.35
N LYS A 68 -7.52 -5.97 -18.42
CA LYS A 68 -8.13 -7.31 -18.39
C LYS A 68 -7.33 -8.25 -17.50
N VAL A 69 -6.00 -8.28 -17.65
CA VAL A 69 -5.10 -9.09 -16.79
C VAL A 69 -5.13 -8.61 -15.35
N LEU A 70 -5.15 -7.29 -15.11
CA LEU A 70 -5.27 -6.72 -13.77
C LEU A 70 -6.58 -7.14 -13.09
N LYS A 71 -7.70 -7.10 -13.82
CA LYS A 71 -9.01 -7.52 -13.29
C LYS A 71 -9.00 -9.00 -12.88
N THR A 72 -8.46 -9.87 -13.73
CA THR A 72 -8.34 -11.30 -13.40
C THR A 72 -7.40 -11.54 -12.22
N PHE A 73 -6.31 -10.77 -12.14
CA PHE A 73 -5.37 -10.84 -11.03
C PHE A 73 -6.01 -10.38 -9.71
N LEU A 74 -6.79 -9.30 -9.71
CA LEU A 74 -7.50 -8.83 -8.51
C LEU A 74 -8.52 -9.85 -8.00
N GLN A 75 -9.26 -10.50 -8.91
CA GLN A 75 -10.20 -11.57 -8.55
C GLN A 75 -9.47 -12.76 -7.92
N PHE A 76 -8.35 -13.19 -8.51
CA PHE A 76 -7.51 -14.23 -7.95
C PHE A 76 -6.88 -13.84 -6.60
N SER A 77 -6.39 -12.60 -6.51
CA SER A 77 -5.77 -12.05 -5.31
C SER A 77 -6.74 -12.03 -4.13
N PHE A 78 -8.01 -11.67 -4.33
CA PHE A 78 -9.01 -11.70 -3.26
C PHE A 78 -9.23 -13.11 -2.68
N ILE A 79 -9.21 -14.14 -3.54
CA ILE A 79 -9.30 -15.54 -3.12
C ILE A 79 -8.04 -15.96 -2.34
N TYR A 80 -6.89 -15.36 -2.65
CA TYR A 80 -5.61 -15.64 -1.98
C TYR A 80 -5.44 -14.91 -0.63
N LEU A 81 -6.19 -13.83 -0.35
CA LEU A 81 -6.05 -13.06 0.90
C LEU A 81 -6.23 -13.89 2.19
N PRO A 82 -7.24 -14.78 2.32
CA PRO A 82 -7.36 -15.63 3.51
C PRO A 82 -6.14 -16.53 3.74
N MET A 83 -5.49 -16.99 2.66
CA MET A 83 -4.28 -17.80 2.74
C MET A 83 -3.09 -16.98 3.28
N LEU A 84 -2.95 -15.71 2.86
CA LEU A 84 -1.95 -14.79 3.45
C LEU A 84 -2.18 -14.55 4.94
N VAL A 85 -3.44 -14.39 5.36
CA VAL A 85 -3.77 -14.18 6.79
C VAL A 85 -3.47 -15.44 7.61
N ALA A 86 -3.79 -16.63 7.10
CA ALA A 86 -3.48 -17.89 7.76
C ALA A 86 -1.96 -18.11 7.92
N PHE A 87 -1.17 -17.78 6.89
CA PHE A 87 0.29 -17.81 6.96
C PHE A 87 0.83 -16.77 7.94
N ALA A 88 0.27 -15.56 7.96
CA ALA A 88 0.64 -14.51 8.90
C ALA A 88 0.42 -14.96 10.35
N MET A 89 -0.75 -15.51 10.67
CA MET A 89 -1.03 -16.06 12.00
C MET A 89 -0.06 -17.18 12.39
N SER A 90 0.26 -18.07 11.44
CA SER A 90 1.20 -19.17 11.70
C SER A 90 2.60 -18.64 12.05
N PHE A 91 3.10 -17.63 11.33
CA PHE A 91 4.39 -17.03 11.64
C PHE A 91 4.38 -16.15 12.88
N THR A 92 3.28 -15.45 13.19
CA THR A 92 3.13 -14.73 14.48
C THR A 92 3.23 -15.69 15.66
N LEU A 93 2.68 -16.91 15.55
CA LEU A 93 2.79 -17.92 16.62
C LEU A 93 4.22 -18.48 16.77
N ILE A 94 4.91 -18.73 15.65
CA ILE A 94 6.25 -19.35 15.68
C ILE A 94 7.35 -18.31 15.95
N LEU A 95 7.24 -17.09 15.41
CA LEU A 95 8.24 -16.03 15.45
C LEU A 95 7.77 -14.80 16.26
N GLY A 96 6.81 -14.95 17.17
CA GLY A 96 6.24 -13.83 17.93
C GLY A 96 7.23 -13.00 18.77
N ASN A 97 8.46 -13.51 18.98
CA ASN A 97 9.53 -12.78 19.65
C ASN A 97 10.34 -11.84 18.73
N HIS A 98 10.04 -11.82 17.42
CA HIS A 98 10.65 -10.87 16.47
C HIS A 98 9.75 -9.64 16.27
N GLU A 99 10.36 -8.44 16.27
CA GLU A 99 9.64 -7.17 16.05
C GLU A 99 8.85 -7.13 14.72
N SER A 100 9.31 -7.87 13.70
CA SER A 100 8.61 -7.97 12.40
C SER A 100 7.32 -8.79 12.46
N PHE A 101 7.10 -9.56 13.53
CA PHE A 101 5.96 -10.47 13.70
C PHE A 101 5.15 -10.20 14.98
N SER A 102 5.37 -9.05 15.64
CA SER A 102 4.68 -8.67 16.89
C SER A 102 3.19 -8.39 16.70
N ASP A 103 2.84 -7.73 15.60
CA ASP A 103 1.45 -7.40 15.25
C ASP A 103 0.97 -8.21 14.05
N LEU A 104 -0.31 -8.60 14.06
CA LEU A 104 -0.92 -9.32 12.94
C LEU A 104 -0.88 -8.50 11.64
N ARG A 105 -0.99 -7.17 11.75
CA ARG A 105 -0.96 -6.26 10.59
C ARG A 105 0.42 -6.25 9.93
N THR A 106 1.48 -6.07 10.72
CA THR A 106 2.86 -6.04 10.22
C THR A 106 3.29 -7.42 9.71
N SER A 107 2.89 -8.48 10.39
CA SER A 107 3.09 -9.87 9.97
C SER A 107 2.44 -10.17 8.63
N SER A 108 1.19 -9.73 8.40
CA SER A 108 0.49 -9.96 7.13
C SER A 108 1.18 -9.27 5.95
N PHE A 109 1.65 -8.02 6.13
CA PHE A 109 2.45 -7.34 5.12
C PHE A 109 3.79 -8.04 4.88
N LYS A 110 4.48 -8.49 5.94
CA LYS A 110 5.73 -9.24 5.83
C LYS A 110 5.55 -10.53 5.04
N VAL A 111 4.49 -11.29 5.30
CA VAL A 111 4.15 -12.51 4.55
C VAL A 111 3.80 -12.23 3.09
N ALA A 112 3.12 -11.11 2.80
CA ALA A 112 2.88 -10.69 1.42
C ALA A 112 4.20 -10.40 0.67
N VAL A 113 5.13 -9.70 1.32
CA VAL A 113 6.48 -9.44 0.79
C VAL A 113 7.26 -10.75 0.56
N MET A 114 7.19 -11.68 1.53
CA MET A 114 7.78 -13.01 1.38
C MET A 114 7.17 -13.81 0.21
N THR A 115 5.87 -13.66 -0.05
CA THR A 115 5.19 -14.31 -1.20
C THR A 115 5.66 -13.75 -2.54
N ILE A 116 6.00 -12.46 -2.61
CA ILE A 116 6.58 -11.83 -3.80
C ILE A 116 8.00 -12.36 -4.07
N GLY A 117 8.65 -12.93 -3.05
CA GLY A 117 9.99 -13.54 -3.13
C GLY A 117 11.07 -12.75 -2.41
N GLU A 118 10.73 -11.63 -1.77
CA GLU A 118 11.68 -10.89 -0.93
C GLU A 118 11.82 -11.58 0.43
N LEU A 119 12.81 -12.46 0.53
CA LEU A 119 13.20 -13.09 1.78
C LEU A 119 14.32 -12.29 2.44
N ASP A 120 13.96 -11.49 3.44
CA ASP A 120 14.92 -10.83 4.32
C ASP A 120 15.44 -11.81 5.38
N ALA A 121 16.14 -12.86 4.93
CA ALA A 121 16.62 -13.96 5.78
C ALA A 121 17.66 -13.49 6.82
N ALA A 122 18.38 -12.41 6.53
CA ALA A 122 19.41 -11.85 7.41
C ALA A 122 18.81 -11.37 8.74
N ASN A 123 17.68 -10.65 8.68
CA ASN A 123 16.99 -10.12 9.87
C ASN A 123 16.17 -11.16 10.64
N VAL A 124 15.87 -12.31 10.03
CA VAL A 124 15.09 -13.41 10.63
C VAL A 124 16.00 -14.50 11.21
N SER A 125 17.32 -14.40 11.00
CA SER A 125 18.28 -15.38 11.53
C SER A 125 18.30 -15.35 13.07
N PHE A 126 18.06 -16.50 13.69
CA PHE A 126 18.06 -16.73 15.14
C PHE A 126 19.39 -16.35 15.85
N THR A 127 20.41 -15.97 15.09
CA THR A 127 21.74 -15.59 15.58
C THR A 127 21.73 -14.32 16.43
N SER A 128 20.87 -13.34 16.11
CA SER A 128 20.78 -12.07 16.88
C SER A 128 20.15 -12.25 18.26
N VAL A 129 19.25 -13.23 18.38
CA VAL A 129 18.66 -13.71 19.64
C VAL A 129 19.80 -14.30 20.47
N ILE A 130 20.48 -15.35 20.00
CA ILE A 130 21.54 -16.05 20.74
C ILE A 130 22.69 -15.12 21.20
N ILE A 131 23.10 -14.15 20.37
CA ILE A 131 24.13 -13.17 20.75
C ILE A 131 23.68 -12.29 21.92
N ASN A 132 22.42 -11.83 21.95
CA ASN A 132 21.91 -11.03 23.07
C ASN A 132 21.87 -11.82 24.39
N TYR A 133 21.45 -13.09 24.37
CA TYR A 133 21.48 -13.94 25.58
C TYR A 133 22.92 -14.26 26.00
N ALA A 134 23.84 -14.47 25.05
CA ALA A 134 25.25 -14.71 25.35
C ALA A 134 25.96 -13.48 25.97
N LEU A 135 25.59 -12.27 25.56
CA LEU A 135 26.11 -11.03 26.14
C LEU A 135 25.52 -10.72 27.52
N MET A 136 24.26 -11.08 27.77
CA MET A 136 23.63 -10.96 29.11
C MET A 136 24.10 -12.04 30.11
N SER A 137 24.60 -13.18 29.62
CA SER A 137 25.16 -14.25 30.49
C SER A 137 26.62 -14.01 30.90
N ASN A 138 27.32 -13.04 30.29
CA ASN A 138 28.74 -12.77 30.51
C ASN A 138 28.98 -11.45 31.26
N ASN A 139 27.96 -10.99 31.99
CA ASN A 139 27.98 -9.84 32.92
C ASN A 139 27.17 -10.23 34.16
#